data_AF-A0A7X8Z0P6-F1
#
_entry.id   AF-A0A7X8Z0P6-F1
#
_cell.length_a   1.000
_cell.length_b   1.000
_cell.length_c   1.000
_cell.angle_alpha   90.00
_cell.angle_beta   90.00
_cell.angle_gamma   90.00
#
_symmetry.space_group_name_H-M   'P 1'
#
loop_
_entity.id
_entity.type
_entity.pdbx_description
1 polymer ?
#
loop_
_entity_poly.entity_id
_entity_poly.type
_entity_poly.pdbx_seq_one_letter_code
_entity_poly.pdbx_strand_id
1 'polypeptide(L)'
;MQRRTRNRICIWLIFTGLLNFVVYTVVYAELGGDAKNGGYRYETNDAGHPQKAYYIMGHFIHGPGGRDREVSKSVWTYSYLHSISLWPTQAMIVICLMILARPHIIATMQESNLIRGPTFIVIIITITALLCAAMTAVFTVDFLRALSR
;
A
#
# COMPACT_ATOMS: atom_id res chain seq x y z
N MET A 1 -26.49 -13.50 -4.74
CA MET A 1 -25.27 -13.68 -5.56
C MET A 1 -24.82 -15.13 -5.49
N GLN A 2 -24.56 -15.80 -6.62
CA GLN A 2 -24.17 -17.22 -6.65
C GLN A 2 -22.73 -17.41 -6.11
N ARG A 3 -22.46 -18.51 -5.38
CA ARG A 3 -21.14 -18.81 -4.77
C ARG A 3 -19.99 -18.76 -5.79
N ARG A 4 -20.24 -19.22 -7.02
CA ARG A 4 -19.27 -19.18 -8.14
C ARG A 4 -18.91 -17.75 -8.54
N THR A 5 -19.89 -16.86 -8.67
CA THR A 5 -19.67 -15.45 -9.02
C THR A 5 -18.87 -14.75 -7.93
N ARG A 6 -19.19 -14.95 -6.65
CA ARG A 6 -18.43 -14.38 -5.53
C ARG A 6 -16.96 -14.81 -5.58
N ASN A 7 -16.71 -16.10 -5.73
CA ASN A 7 -15.35 -16.61 -5.79
C ASN A 7 -14.57 -16.04 -6.98
N ARG A 8 -15.21 -15.94 -8.15
CA ARG A 8 -14.60 -15.32 -9.34
C ARG A 8 -14.22 -13.87 -9.09
N ILE A 9 -15.09 -13.08 -8.44
CA ILE A 9 -14.77 -11.69 -8.07
C ILE A 9 -13.59 -11.65 -7.11
N CYS A 10 -13.60 -12.45 -6.02
CA CYS A 10 -12.49 -12.49 -5.08
C CYS A 10 -11.15 -12.82 -5.75
N ILE A 11 -11.14 -13.78 -6.68
CA ILE A 11 -9.94 -14.13 -7.45
C ILE A 11 -9.45 -12.95 -8.29
N TRP A 12 -10.35 -12.28 -9.02
CA TRP A 12 -9.98 -11.10 -9.82
C TRP A 12 -9.44 -9.97 -8.95
N LEU A 13 -10.06 -9.71 -7.80
CA LEU A 13 -9.58 -8.69 -6.86
C LEU A 13 -8.18 -9.03 -6.32
N ILE A 14 -7.93 -10.30 -6.01
CA ILE A 14 -6.58 -10.75 -5.61
C ILE A 14 -5.57 -10.48 -6.73
N PHE A 15 -5.88 -10.86 -7.98
CA PHE A 15 -4.99 -10.61 -9.12
C PHE A 15 -4.73 -9.10 -9.32
N THR A 16 -5.76 -8.26 -9.22
CA THR A 16 -5.61 -6.81 -9.33
C THR A 16 -4.71 -6.25 -8.22
N GLY A 17 -4.87 -6.72 -6.98
CA GLY A 17 -4.01 -6.30 -5.87
C GLY A 17 -2.56 -6.74 -6.05
N LEU A 18 -2.33 -7.98 -6.50
CA LEU A 18 -0.99 -8.49 -6.79
C LEU A 18 -0.33 -7.72 -7.93
N LEU A 19 -1.08 -7.40 -8.98
CA LEU A 19 -0.60 -6.55 -10.06
C LEU A 19 -0.21 -5.16 -9.54
N ASN A 20 -1.03 -4.53 -8.70
CA ASN A 20 -0.71 -3.24 -8.09
C ASN A 20 0.61 -3.30 -7.31
N PHE A 21 0.83 -4.37 -6.55
CA PHE A 21 2.07 -4.60 -5.81
C PHE A 21 3.27 -4.79 -6.75
N VAL A 22 3.14 -5.58 -7.82
CA VAL A 22 4.20 -5.77 -8.82
C VAL A 22 4.58 -4.45 -9.48
N VAL A 23 3.59 -3.65 -9.92
CA VAL A 23 3.86 -2.34 -10.52
C VAL A 23 4.56 -1.44 -9.50
N TYR A 24 4.13 -1.43 -8.25
CA TYR A 24 4.82 -0.68 -7.20
C TYR A 24 6.28 -1.12 -7.04
N THR A 25 6.55 -2.43 -6.99
CA THR A 25 7.90 -2.96 -6.84
C THR A 25 8.81 -2.55 -8.00
N VAL A 26 8.31 -2.64 -9.25
CA VAL A 26 9.07 -2.24 -10.44
C VAL A 26 9.35 -0.74 -10.41
N VAL A 27 8.32 0.09 -10.15
CA VAL A 27 8.47 1.54 -10.04
C VAL A 27 9.45 1.91 -8.93
N TYR A 28 9.34 1.28 -7.76
CA TYR A 28 10.23 1.51 -6.62
C TYR A 28 11.68 1.16 -6.95
N ALA A 29 11.91 0.05 -7.67
CA ALA A 29 13.25 -0.36 -8.10
C ALA A 29 13.86 0.62 -9.12
N GLU A 30 13.09 1.05 -10.12
CA GLU A 30 13.52 2.01 -11.15
C GLU A 30 13.81 3.42 -10.58
N LEU A 31 12.95 3.85 -9.66
CA LEU A 31 13.08 5.13 -8.98
C LEU A 31 14.18 5.09 -7.91
N GLY A 32 14.42 3.93 -7.31
CA GLY A 32 15.37 3.74 -6.22
C GLY A 32 14.81 4.12 -4.85
N GLY A 33 13.49 4.29 -4.73
CA GLY A 33 12.82 4.78 -3.54
C GLY A 33 11.38 5.22 -3.78
N ASP A 34 10.76 5.81 -2.77
CA ASP A 34 9.43 6.41 -2.89
C ASP A 34 9.34 7.80 -2.22
N ALA A 35 8.30 8.53 -2.60
CA ALA A 35 8.07 9.90 -2.15
C ALA A 35 7.77 10.00 -0.65
N LYS A 36 7.23 8.93 -0.04
CA LYS A 36 6.94 8.89 1.40
C LYS A 36 8.21 8.92 2.25
N ASN A 37 9.25 8.23 1.79
CA ASN A 37 10.54 8.19 2.47
C ASN A 37 11.44 9.39 2.10
N GLY A 38 11.14 10.06 0.98
CA GLY A 38 11.81 11.29 0.57
C GLY A 38 11.18 12.56 1.16
N GLY A 39 11.22 13.65 0.39
CA GLY A 39 10.74 14.95 0.83
C GLY A 39 10.87 16.02 -0.24
N TYR A 40 10.81 17.28 0.19
CA TYR A 40 11.12 18.42 -0.68
C TYR A 40 12.14 19.32 0.02
N ARG A 41 12.98 19.97 -0.76
CA ARG A 41 13.93 21.00 -0.28
C ARG A 41 13.80 22.24 -1.17
N TYR A 42 14.06 23.39 -0.60
CA TYR A 42 14.21 24.62 -1.37
C TYR A 42 15.65 24.69 -1.82
N GLU A 43 15.87 24.61 -3.13
CA GLU A 43 17.17 24.80 -3.75
C GLU A 43 17.18 26.10 -4.54
N THR A 44 18.33 26.75 -4.61
CA THR A 44 18.50 27.98 -5.39
C THR A 44 18.71 27.59 -6.84
N ASN A 45 17.84 28.05 -7.74
CA ASN A 45 18.02 27.82 -9.17
C ASN A 45 19.22 28.63 -9.72
N ASP A 46 19.63 28.37 -10.96
CA ASP A 46 20.74 29.07 -11.63
C ASP A 46 20.56 30.61 -11.70
N ALA A 47 19.34 31.10 -11.51
CA ALA A 47 18.98 32.51 -11.49
C ALA A 47 18.92 33.12 -10.07
N GLY A 48 19.33 32.37 -9.03
CA GLY A 48 19.34 32.86 -7.65
C GLY A 48 17.99 32.82 -6.93
N HIS A 49 16.95 32.28 -7.57
CA HIS A 49 15.60 32.19 -6.99
C HIS A 49 15.37 30.83 -6.29
N PRO A 50 14.67 30.82 -5.14
CA PRO A 50 14.31 29.58 -4.47
C PRO A 50 13.30 28.78 -5.29
N GLN A 51 13.63 27.53 -5.59
CA GLN A 51 12.80 26.56 -6.28
C GLN A 51 12.62 25.31 -5.42
N LYS A 52 11.40 24.76 -5.43
CA LYS A 52 11.06 23.55 -4.68
C LYS A 52 11.52 22.31 -5.47
N ALA A 53 12.59 21.67 -5.00
CA ALA A 53 13.08 20.40 -5.51
C ALA A 53 12.44 19.23 -4.73
N TYR A 54 12.05 18.17 -5.44
CA TYR A 54 11.36 17.00 -4.88
C TYR A 54 12.30 15.79 -4.91
N TYR A 55 12.35 15.04 -3.82
CA TYR A 55 13.23 13.89 -3.67
C TYR A 55 12.44 12.65 -3.29
N ILE A 56 12.92 11.53 -3.82
CA ILE A 56 12.52 10.19 -3.40
C ILE A 56 13.70 9.54 -2.68
N MET A 57 13.40 8.70 -1.69
CA MET A 57 14.43 8.01 -0.91
C MET A 57 14.06 6.53 -0.78
N GLY A 58 15.05 5.65 -0.87
CA GLY A 58 14.87 4.21 -0.74
C GLY A 58 15.61 3.66 0.47
N HIS A 59 15.10 2.56 1.02
CA HIS A 59 15.69 1.92 2.20
C HIS A 59 16.70 0.81 1.86
N PHE A 60 16.67 0.22 0.66
CA PHE A 60 17.20 -1.14 0.49
C PHE A 60 18.17 -1.44 -0.66
N ILE A 61 18.47 -0.53 -1.60
CA ILE A 61 19.20 -0.95 -2.82
C ILE A 61 20.63 -0.34 -2.94
N HIS A 62 20.98 0.76 -2.26
CA HIS A 62 22.31 1.40 -2.45
C HIS A 62 23.01 1.96 -1.18
N GLY A 63 22.79 1.37 -0.01
CA GLY A 63 23.57 1.66 1.21
C GLY A 63 22.79 2.35 2.36
N PRO A 64 23.39 2.48 3.56
CA PRO A 64 22.72 2.90 4.80
C PRO A 64 22.24 4.36 4.83
N GLY A 65 22.50 5.15 3.78
CA GLY A 65 22.04 6.53 3.66
C GLY A 65 21.35 6.78 2.33
N GLY A 66 20.37 5.91 1.99
CA GLY A 66 19.58 5.89 0.74
C GLY A 66 19.72 7.15 -0.10
N ARG A 67 20.32 7.04 -1.29
CA ARG A 67 20.62 8.20 -2.14
C ARG A 67 19.33 8.97 -2.43
N ASP A 68 19.23 10.18 -1.89
CA ASP A 68 18.23 11.17 -2.28
C ASP A 68 18.33 11.35 -3.81
N ARG A 69 17.27 11.02 -4.54
CA ARG A 69 17.19 11.26 -5.98
C ARG A 69 16.18 12.35 -6.24
N GLU A 70 16.65 13.43 -6.87
CA GLU A 70 15.77 14.49 -7.33
C GLU A 70 14.87 13.96 -8.45
N VAL A 71 13.58 14.29 -8.37
CA VAL A 71 12.56 13.91 -9.34
C VAL A 71 11.64 15.08 -9.61
N SER A 72 10.93 15.03 -10.74
CA SER A 72 9.89 16.02 -11.01
C SER A 72 8.74 15.90 -10.00
N LYS A 73 8.03 17.01 -9.77
CA LYS A 73 6.81 17.05 -8.94
C LYS A 73 5.80 15.97 -9.33
N SER A 74 5.64 15.71 -10.63
CA SER A 74 4.69 14.72 -11.14
C SER A 74 5.05 13.30 -10.72
N VAL A 75 6.34 12.94 -10.79
CA VAL A 75 6.86 11.62 -10.36
C VAL A 75 6.73 11.48 -8.85
N TRP A 76 7.05 12.53 -8.10
CA TRP A 76 6.88 12.55 -6.64
C TRP A 76 5.41 12.34 -6.24
N THR A 77 4.47 13.06 -6.86
CA THR A 77 3.03 12.91 -6.63
C THR A 77 2.54 11.50 -6.98
N TYR A 78 2.92 10.98 -8.15
CA TYR A 78 2.56 9.63 -8.57
C TYR A 78 3.08 8.58 -7.57
N SER A 79 4.37 8.65 -7.21
CA SER A 79 4.99 7.72 -6.27
C SER A 79 4.26 7.72 -4.91
N TYR A 80 3.89 8.90 -4.40
CA TYR A 80 3.17 9.01 -3.13
C TYR A 80 1.77 8.38 -3.20
N LEU A 81 1.02 8.66 -4.27
CA LEU A 81 -0.30 8.07 -4.51
C LEU A 81 -0.22 6.54 -4.66
N HIS A 82 0.82 6.04 -5.32
CA HIS A 82 1.06 4.60 -5.44
C HIS A 82 1.34 3.98 -4.07
N SER A 83 2.17 4.58 -3.23
CA SER A 83 2.40 4.14 -1.84
C SER A 83 1.11 4.11 -1.01
N ILE A 84 0.20 5.09 -1.19
CA ILE A 84 -1.13 5.09 -0.54
C ILE A 84 -1.95 3.87 -1.01
N SER A 85 -1.94 3.57 -2.31
CA SER A 85 -2.76 2.50 -2.90
C SER A 85 -2.40 1.08 -2.41
N LEU A 86 -1.20 0.89 -1.86
CA LEU A 86 -0.76 -0.40 -1.33
C LEU A 86 -1.62 -0.89 -0.17
N TRP A 87 -1.96 0.01 0.76
CA TRP A 87 -2.76 -0.33 1.94
C TRP A 87 -4.16 -0.88 1.61
N PRO A 88 -5.01 -0.22 0.81
CA PRO A 88 -6.32 -0.75 0.47
C PRO A 88 -6.22 -2.00 -0.42
N THR A 89 -5.22 -2.09 -1.30
CA THR A 89 -5.05 -3.28 -2.15
C THR A 89 -4.58 -4.49 -1.36
N GLN A 90 -3.71 -4.32 -0.37
CA GLN A 90 -3.31 -5.38 0.55
C GLN A 90 -4.48 -5.87 1.40
N ALA A 91 -5.30 -4.95 1.95
CA ALA A 91 -6.53 -5.32 2.66
C ALA A 91 -7.47 -6.14 1.78
N MET A 92 -7.71 -5.67 0.54
CA MET A 92 -8.55 -6.34 -0.42
C MET A 92 -8.10 -7.78 -0.69
N ILE A 93 -6.79 -8.00 -0.90
CA ILE A 93 -6.22 -9.35 -1.11
C ILE A 93 -6.51 -10.24 0.11
N VAL A 94 -6.15 -9.79 1.32
CA VAL A 94 -6.29 -10.59 2.54
C VAL A 94 -7.76 -10.92 2.82
N ILE A 95 -8.66 -9.94 2.67
CA ILE A 95 -10.10 -10.14 2.86
C ILE A 95 -10.64 -11.14 1.84
N CYS A 96 -10.25 -11.03 0.56
CA CYS A 96 -10.66 -11.98 -0.48
C CYS A 96 -10.14 -13.40 -0.20
N LEU A 97 -8.90 -13.54 0.26
CA LEU A 97 -8.33 -14.81 0.68
C LEU A 97 -9.11 -15.42 1.85
N MET A 98 -9.45 -14.63 2.87
CA MET A 98 -10.26 -15.08 4.00
C MET A 98 -11.66 -15.54 3.57
N ILE A 99 -12.30 -14.82 2.64
CA ILE A 99 -13.61 -15.21 2.08
C ILE A 99 -13.53 -16.53 1.30
N LEU A 100 -12.46 -16.72 0.50
CA LEU A 100 -12.24 -17.94 -0.27
C LEU A 100 -11.88 -19.14 0.62
N ALA A 101 -11.05 -18.92 1.65
CA ALA A 101 -10.59 -19.94 2.59
C ALA A 101 -11.65 -20.31 3.64
N ARG A 102 -12.71 -19.51 3.80
CA ARG A 102 -13.80 -19.71 4.77
C ARG A 102 -14.27 -21.15 4.96
N PRO A 103 -14.63 -21.93 3.91
CA PRO A 103 -15.09 -23.32 4.12
C PRO A 103 -14.01 -24.22 4.72
N HIS A 104 -12.75 -24.03 4.35
CA HIS A 104 -11.63 -24.81 4.88
C HIS A 104 -11.33 -24.45 6.34
N ILE A 105 -11.31 -23.15 6.66
CA ILE A 105 -11.11 -22.66 8.03
C ILE A 105 -12.22 -23.16 8.96
N ILE A 106 -13.47 -23.12 8.50
CA ILE A 106 -14.60 -23.60 9.30
C ILE A 106 -14.46 -25.10 9.56
N ALA A 107 -14.07 -25.88 8.55
CA ALA A 107 -13.89 -27.33 8.71
C ALA A 107 -12.75 -27.67 9.69
N THR A 108 -11.63 -26.96 9.64
CA THR A 108 -10.48 -27.23 10.52
C THR A 108 -10.66 -26.72 11.95
N MET A 109 -11.48 -25.70 12.18
CA MET A 109 -11.72 -25.10 13.50
C MET A 109 -13.00 -25.61 14.19
N GLN A 110 -13.56 -26.75 13.75
CA GLN A 110 -14.75 -27.33 14.37
C GLN A 110 -14.53 -27.77 15.82
N GLU A 111 -13.30 -28.13 16.20
CA GLU A 111 -12.98 -28.71 17.51
C GLU A 111 -12.47 -27.70 18.55
N SER A 112 -12.22 -26.44 18.17
CA SER A 112 -11.64 -25.46 19.08
C SER A 112 -12.68 -24.81 19.99
N ASN A 113 -12.57 -25.04 21.30
CA ASN A 113 -13.47 -24.49 22.33
C ASN A 113 -13.37 -22.96 22.52
N LEU A 114 -12.28 -22.31 22.11
CA LEU A 114 -12.03 -20.88 22.37
C LEU A 114 -12.63 -19.96 21.31
N ILE A 115 -12.47 -20.27 20.02
CA ILE A 115 -12.92 -19.40 18.92
C ILE A 115 -13.46 -20.27 17.78
N ARG A 116 -14.70 -20.01 17.36
CA ARG A 116 -15.31 -20.70 16.21
C ARG A 116 -14.74 -20.14 14.90
N GLY A 117 -14.55 -21.01 13.89
CA GLY A 117 -14.03 -20.63 12.56
C GLY A 117 -14.69 -19.39 11.91
N PRO A 118 -16.02 -19.22 11.92
CA PRO A 118 -16.65 -18.00 11.40
C PRO A 118 -16.23 -16.73 12.15
N THR A 119 -16.10 -16.80 13.47
CA THR A 119 -15.69 -15.67 14.32
C THR A 119 -14.25 -15.29 14.04
N PHE A 120 -13.36 -16.29 13.91
CA PHE A 120 -11.96 -16.06 13.55
C PHE A 120 -11.83 -15.27 12.24
N ILE A 121 -12.56 -15.68 11.19
CA ILE A 121 -12.55 -15.00 9.89
C ILE A 121 -12.99 -13.53 10.02
N VAL A 122 -14.05 -13.26 10.78
CA VAL A 122 -14.55 -11.89 10.98
C VAL A 122 -13.55 -11.05 11.75
N ILE A 123 -12.88 -11.61 12.75
CA ILE A 123 -11.82 -10.92 13.51
C ILE A 123 -10.69 -10.52 12.57
N ILE A 124 -10.16 -11.45 11.77
CA ILE A 124 -9.06 -11.17 10.84
C ILE A 124 -9.47 -10.10 9.81
N ILE A 125 -10.65 -10.25 9.18
CA ILE A 125 -11.16 -9.26 8.23
C ILE A 125 -11.27 -7.87 8.88
N THR A 126 -11.82 -7.80 10.09
CA THR A 126 -12.01 -6.55 10.83
C THR A 126 -10.67 -5.89 11.14
N ILE A 127 -9.72 -6.65 11.71
CA ILE A 127 -8.39 -6.15 12.05
C ILE A 127 -7.68 -5.64 10.78
N THR A 128 -7.67 -6.43 9.71
CA THR A 128 -7.05 -6.05 8.44
C THR A 128 -7.67 -4.77 7.88
N ALA A 129 -9.01 -4.68 7.85
CA ALA A 129 -9.72 -3.51 7.35
C ALA A 129 -9.37 -2.26 8.15
N LEU A 130 -9.38 -2.35 9.48
CA LEU A 130 -9.07 -1.22 10.37
C LEU A 130 -7.62 -0.75 10.23
N LEU A 131 -6.66 -1.68 10.26
CA LEU A 131 -5.24 -1.33 10.14
C LEU A 131 -4.93 -0.70 8.78
N CYS A 132 -5.42 -1.28 7.69
CA CYS A 132 -5.15 -0.74 6.36
C CYS A 132 -5.88 0.58 6.13
N ALA A 133 -7.11 0.75 6.65
CA ALA A 133 -7.81 2.03 6.59
C ALA A 133 -7.07 3.11 7.37
N ALA A 134 -6.59 2.81 8.58
CA ALA A 134 -5.78 3.72 9.39
C ALA A 134 -4.49 4.13 8.66
N MET A 135 -3.76 3.17 8.10
CA MET A 135 -2.52 3.46 7.36
C MET A 135 -2.78 4.26 6.07
N THR A 136 -3.87 3.95 5.36
CA THR A 136 -4.31 4.74 4.19
C THR A 136 -4.59 6.19 4.61
N ALA A 137 -5.31 6.40 5.71
CA ALA A 137 -5.61 7.73 6.23
C ALA A 137 -4.34 8.48 6.64
N VAL A 138 -3.43 7.84 7.37
CA VAL A 138 -2.13 8.42 7.77
C VAL A 138 -1.35 8.88 6.55
N PHE A 139 -1.20 8.01 5.54
CA PHE A 139 -0.44 8.35 4.34
C PHE A 139 -1.13 9.46 3.52
N THR A 140 -2.46 9.46 3.48
CA THR A 140 -3.24 10.50 2.80
C THR A 140 -3.10 11.85 3.49
N VAL A 141 -3.17 11.90 4.82
CA VAL A 141 -2.98 13.14 5.59
C VAL A 141 -1.55 13.67 5.42
N ASP A 142 -0.56 12.79 5.47
CA ASP A 142 0.84 13.19 5.23
C ASP A 142 1.04 13.73 3.82
N PHE A 143 0.43 13.10 2.81
CA PHE A 143 0.46 13.58 1.42
C PHE A 143 -0.15 14.97 1.27
N LEU A 144 -1.33 15.20 1.87
CA LEU A 144 -2.00 16.49 1.85
C LEU A 144 -1.17 17.58 2.52
N ARG A 145 -0.52 17.27 3.65
CA ARG A 145 0.41 18.19 4.33
C ARG A 145 1.64 18.52 3.48
N ALA A 146 2.13 17.56 2.71
CA ALA A 146 3.29 17.77 1.85
C ALA A 146 2.95 18.55 0.57
N LEU A 147 1.69 18.49 0.11
CA LEU A 147 1.17 19.31 -1.00
C LEU A 147 0.85 20.75 -0.60
N SER A 148 0.41 20.99 0.64
CA SER A 148 -0.01 22.33 1.11
C SER A 148 1.14 23.22 1.57
N ARG A 149 2.34 22.67 1.75
CA ARG A 149 3.58 23.40 1.99
C ARG A 149 4.36 23.61 0.70
#